data_AF-A0A7W3J2B4-F1
#
_entry.id   AF-A0A7W3J2B4-F1
#
_cell.length_a   1.000
_cell.length_b   1.000
_cell.length_c   1.000
_cell.angle_alpha   90.00
_cell.angle_beta   90.00
_cell.angle_gamma   90.00
#
_symmetry.space_group_name_H-M   'P 1'
#
loop_
_entity.id
_entity.type
_entity.pdbx_description
1 polymer ?
#
loop_
_entity_poly.entity_id
_entity_poly.type
_entity_poly.pdbx_seq_one_letter_code
_entity_poly.pdbx_strand_id
1 'polypeptide(L)'
;MRTALPTEFRQHLHWETALDRLELDVIHAERMLDDPAAADMESWDEPQLAGPIPADLVARALEIRARQERVQRALAARLGDLRRQHEFADRVDRATGRAGRPVYVDVDA
;
A
#
# COMPACT_ATOMS: atom_id res chain seq x y z
N MET A 1 -40.35 -13.42 19.71
CA MET A 1 -40.07 -14.18 18.46
C MET A 1 -38.83 -13.58 17.82
N ARG A 2 -37.71 -14.30 17.76
CA ARG A 2 -36.48 -13.83 17.12
C ARG A 2 -36.43 -14.44 15.71
N THR A 3 -36.86 -13.67 14.72
CA THR A 3 -36.79 -14.07 13.31
C THR A 3 -35.32 -14.05 12.88
N ALA A 4 -34.72 -15.23 12.69
CA ALA A 4 -33.41 -15.33 12.07
C ALA A 4 -33.50 -14.79 10.63
N LEU A 5 -32.61 -13.86 10.26
CA LEU A 5 -32.55 -13.34 8.90
C LEU A 5 -32.25 -14.48 7.90
N PRO A 6 -32.85 -14.47 6.69
CA PRO A 6 -32.55 -15.44 5.65
C PRO A 6 -31.03 -15.56 5.41
N THR A 7 -30.55 -16.78 5.16
CA THR A 7 -29.11 -17.06 4.98
C THR A 7 -28.52 -16.27 3.81
N GLU A 8 -29.27 -16.10 2.72
CA GLU A 8 -28.86 -15.31 1.56
C GLU A 8 -28.61 -13.84 1.92
N PHE A 9 -29.49 -13.25 2.72
CA PHE A 9 -29.33 -11.87 3.19
C PHE A 9 -28.11 -11.71 4.11
N ARG A 10 -27.87 -12.70 5.00
CA ARG A 10 -26.68 -12.70 5.85
C ARG A 10 -25.38 -12.84 5.05
N GLN A 11 -25.39 -13.69 4.03
CA GLN A 11 -24.24 -13.84 3.12
C GLN A 11 -23.98 -12.56 2.34
N HIS A 12 -25.03 -11.92 1.82
CA HIS A 12 -24.92 -10.66 1.11
C HIS A 12 -24.29 -9.57 1.97
N LEU A 13 -24.81 -9.34 3.18
CA LEU A 13 -24.26 -8.36 4.13
C LEU A 13 -22.80 -8.66 4.50
N HIS A 14 -22.46 -9.94 4.62
CA HIS A 14 -21.09 -10.35 4.91
C HIS A 14 -20.14 -10.00 3.77
N TRP A 15 -20.55 -10.22 2.51
CA TRP A 15 -19.81 -9.80 1.33
C TRP A 15 -19.68 -8.29 1.23
N GLU A 16 -20.76 -7.55 1.47
CA GLU A 16 -20.76 -6.08 1.48
C GLU A 16 -19.76 -5.54 2.51
N THR A 17 -19.80 -6.06 3.74
CA THR A 17 -18.87 -5.69 4.82
C THR A 17 -17.43 -6.00 4.46
N ALA A 18 -17.17 -7.14 3.81
CA ALA A 18 -15.82 -7.51 3.39
C ALA A 18 -15.31 -6.59 2.27
N LEU A 19 -16.16 -6.22 1.31
CA LEU A 19 -15.80 -5.28 0.25
C LEU A 19 -15.57 -3.86 0.79
N ASP A 20 -16.35 -3.42 1.78
CA ASP A 20 -16.15 -2.12 2.44
C ASP A 20 -14.76 -2.03 3.09
N ARG A 21 -14.35 -3.10 3.81
CA ARG A 21 -13.01 -3.17 4.41
C ARG A 21 -11.91 -3.14 3.36
N LEU A 22 -12.03 -3.98 2.32
CA LEU A 22 -11.06 -4.00 1.23
C LEU A 22 -10.96 -2.66 0.50
N GLU A 23 -12.06 -1.93 0.37
CA GLU A 23 -12.07 -0.59 -0.22
C GLU A 23 -11.36 0.44 0.67
N LEU A 24 -11.57 0.39 1.99
CA LEU A 24 -10.82 1.22 2.93
C LEU A 24 -9.33 0.93 2.87
N ASP A 25 -8.92 -0.34 2.85
CA ASP A 25 -7.52 -0.74 2.74
C ASP A 25 -6.86 -0.18 1.47
N VAL A 26 -7.58 -0.21 0.36
CA VAL A 26 -7.11 0.38 -0.91
C VAL A 26 -6.94 1.89 -0.78
N ILE A 27 -7.90 2.59 -0.17
CA ILE A 27 -7.80 4.04 0.06
C ILE A 27 -6.60 4.36 0.95
N HIS A 28 -6.34 3.57 1.99
CA HIS A 28 -5.18 3.74 2.85
C HIS A 28 -3.86 3.53 2.08
N ALA A 29 -3.79 2.48 1.25
CA ALA A 29 -2.60 2.22 0.44
C ALA A 29 -2.38 3.28 -0.66
N GLU A 30 -3.45 3.79 -1.27
CA GLU A 30 -3.40 4.93 -2.20
C GLU A 30 -2.87 6.19 -1.50
N ARG A 31 -3.35 6.50 -0.29
CA ARG A 31 -2.85 7.65 0.49
C ARG A 31 -1.38 7.49 0.87
N MET A 32 -0.94 6.29 1.23
CA MET A 32 0.47 6.04 1.55
C MET A 32 1.39 6.28 0.35
N LEU A 33 0.90 6.07 -0.89
CA LEU A 33 1.67 6.39 -2.09
C LEU A 33 1.85 7.90 -2.30
N ASP A 34 0.88 8.70 -1.85
CA ASP A 34 0.91 10.16 -1.93
C ASP A 34 1.71 10.77 -0.77
N ASP A 35 1.52 10.27 0.45
CA ASP A 35 2.21 10.69 1.67
C ASP A 35 2.69 9.47 2.48
N PRO A 36 3.96 9.04 2.28
CA PRO A 36 4.53 7.91 3.01
C PRO A 36 4.68 8.14 4.51
N ALA A 37 4.70 9.39 4.99
CA ALA A 37 4.89 9.72 6.40
C ALA A 37 3.59 9.64 7.22
N ALA A 38 2.44 9.62 6.54
CA ALA A 38 1.12 9.51 7.16
C ALA A 38 0.68 8.06 7.43
N ALA A 39 1.51 7.07 7.09
CA ALA A 39 1.12 5.66 7.10
C ALA A 39 1.33 5.01 8.47
N ASP A 40 0.27 4.95 9.27
CA ASP A 40 0.11 3.96 10.33
C ASP A 40 -0.79 2.85 9.76
N MET A 41 -0.17 1.82 9.19
CA MET A 41 -0.90 0.67 8.64
C MET A 41 -1.08 -0.37 9.73
N GLU A 42 -2.33 -0.63 10.09
CA GLU A 42 -2.67 -1.81 10.88
C GLU A 42 -2.26 -3.09 10.10
N SER A 43 -1.94 -4.15 10.83
CA SER A 43 -1.64 -5.44 10.20
C SER A 43 -2.83 -5.89 9.37
N TRP A 44 -2.59 -6.15 8.08
CA TRP A 44 -3.65 -6.65 7.19
C TRP A 44 -4.00 -8.09 7.52
N ASP A 45 -5.29 -8.35 7.74
CA ASP A 45 -5.84 -9.69 7.94
C ASP A 45 -6.70 -10.09 6.73
N GLU A 46 -6.53 -11.32 6.25
CA GLU A 46 -7.30 -11.84 5.13
C GLU A 46 -8.79 -11.93 5.50
N PRO A 47 -9.71 -11.31 4.73
CA PRO A 47 -11.13 -11.38 5.03
C PRO A 47 -11.62 -12.81 4.83
N GLN A 48 -12.30 -13.35 5.84
CA GLN A 48 -13.05 -14.59 5.68
C GLN A 48 -14.25 -14.30 4.79
N LEU A 49 -14.42 -15.05 3.70
CA LEU A 49 -15.50 -14.88 2.74
C LEU A 49 -16.36 -16.16 2.74
N ALA A 50 -17.68 -15.98 2.81
CA ALA A 50 -18.62 -17.10 2.89
C ALA A 50 -19.36 -17.27 1.56
N GLY A 51 -19.18 -18.43 0.92
CA GLY A 51 -19.87 -18.79 -0.31
C GLY A 51 -19.47 -17.93 -1.52
N PRO A 52 -20.17 -18.07 -2.65
CA PRO A 52 -19.91 -17.26 -3.84
C PRO A 52 -20.29 -15.79 -3.61
N ILE A 53 -19.65 -14.90 -4.37
CA ILE A 53 -19.99 -13.47 -4.38
C ILE A 53 -21.40 -13.25 -4.97
N PRO A 54 -22.26 -12.43 -4.35
CA PRO A 54 -23.52 -11.99 -4.94
C PRO A 54 -23.32 -11.27 -6.28
N ALA A 55 -24.18 -11.55 -7.26
CA ALA A 55 -24.00 -11.09 -8.64
C ALA A 55 -23.95 -9.56 -8.79
N ASP A 56 -24.69 -8.85 -7.95
CA ASP A 56 -24.76 -7.39 -7.93
C ASP A 56 -23.50 -6.74 -7.32
N LEU A 57 -22.76 -7.47 -6.48
CA LEU A 57 -21.50 -7.02 -5.89
C LEU A 57 -20.28 -7.29 -6.78
N VAL A 58 -20.43 -8.07 -7.85
CA VAL A 58 -19.32 -8.45 -8.76
C VAL A 58 -18.66 -7.23 -9.40
N ALA A 59 -19.46 -6.29 -9.90
CA ALA A 59 -18.93 -5.08 -10.55
C ALA A 59 -18.04 -4.28 -9.58
N ARG A 60 -18.54 -4.06 -8.36
CA ARG A 60 -17.79 -3.39 -7.29
C ARG A 60 -16.49 -4.12 -6.94
N ALA A 61 -16.54 -5.43 -6.79
CA ALA A 61 -15.34 -6.23 -6.50
C ALA A 61 -14.28 -6.12 -7.60
N LEU A 62 -14.68 -6.10 -8.87
CA LEU A 62 -13.76 -5.92 -9.99
C LEU A 62 -13.12 -4.52 -10.01
N GLU A 63 -13.87 -3.48 -9.65
CA GLU A 63 -13.34 -2.11 -9.53
C GLU A 63 -12.31 -2.00 -8.41
N ILE A 64 -12.61 -2.57 -7.23
CA ILE A 64 -11.67 -2.64 -6.10
C ILE A 64 -10.40 -3.38 -6.54
N ARG A 65 -10.54 -4.53 -7.20
CA ARG A 65 -9.39 -5.32 -7.68
C ARG A 65 -8.53 -4.53 -8.69
N ALA A 66 -9.15 -3.78 -9.60
CA ALA A 66 -8.42 -2.95 -10.55
C ALA A 66 -7.62 -1.84 -9.86
N ARG A 67 -8.16 -1.24 -8.79
CA ARG A 67 -7.44 -0.26 -7.94
C ARG A 67 -6.28 -0.91 -7.21
N GLN A 68 -6.48 -2.08 -6.60
CA GLN A 68 -5.44 -2.84 -5.92
C GLN A 68 -4.24 -3.11 -6.85
N GLU A 69 -4.50 -3.54 -8.09
CA GLU A 69 -3.43 -3.76 -9.07
C GLU A 69 -2.67 -2.48 -9.45
N ARG A 70 -3.37 -1.33 -9.53
CA ARG A 70 -2.72 -0.03 -9.78
C ARG A 70 -1.78 0.34 -8.63
N VAL A 71 -2.24 0.22 -7.40
CA VAL A 71 -1.45 0.47 -6.19
C VAL A 71 -0.25 -0.46 -6.12
N GLN A 72 -0.45 -1.76 -6.36
CA GLN A 72 0.63 -2.75 -6.37
C GLN A 72 1.74 -2.39 -7.38
N ARG A 73 1.36 -2.01 -8.61
CA ARG A 73 2.32 -1.58 -9.63
C ARG A 73 3.07 -0.31 -9.23
N ALA A 74 2.37 0.66 -8.65
CA ALA A 74 2.98 1.91 -8.18
C ALA A 74 3.98 1.65 -7.04
N LEU A 75 3.62 0.82 -6.06
CA LEU A 75 4.52 0.41 -4.97
C LEU A 75 5.78 -0.28 -5.51
N ALA A 76 5.62 -1.23 -6.43
CA ALA A 76 6.75 -1.93 -7.05
C ALA A 76 7.71 -0.96 -7.79
N ALA A 77 7.15 0.04 -8.50
CA ALA A 77 7.94 1.07 -9.17
C ALA A 77 8.74 1.93 -8.16
N ARG A 78 8.08 2.41 -7.10
CA ARG A 78 8.72 3.20 -6.03
C ARG A 78 9.83 2.43 -5.32
N LEU A 79 9.61 1.15 -5.00
CA LEU A 79 10.65 0.28 -4.43
C LEU A 79 11.87 0.15 -5.37
N GLY A 80 11.63 0.08 -6.68
CA GLY A 80 12.70 0.10 -7.69
C GLY A 80 13.49 1.41 -7.71
N ASP A 81 12.81 2.56 -7.61
CA ASP A 81 13.46 3.88 -7.51
C ASP A 81 14.31 4.01 -6.24
N LEU A 82 13.77 3.61 -5.09
CA LEU A 82 14.49 3.66 -3.81
C LEU A 82 15.76 2.81 -3.84
N ARG A 83 15.71 1.60 -4.41
CA ARG A 83 16.91 0.76 -4.58
C ARG A 83 17.99 1.44 -5.41
N ARG A 84 17.61 2.08 -6.53
CA ARG A 84 18.55 2.84 -7.37
C ARG A 84 19.16 4.03 -6.62
N GLN A 85 18.36 4.74 -5.83
CA GLN A 85 18.83 5.86 -5.01
C GLN A 85 19.84 5.38 -3.96
N HIS A 86 19.56 4.27 -3.28
CA HIS A 86 20.50 3.66 -2.34
C HIS A 86 21.81 3.24 -3.02
N GLU A 87 21.75 2.53 -4.15
CA GLU A 87 22.95 2.13 -4.90
C GLU A 87 23.80 3.32 -5.36
N PHE A 88 23.15 4.43 -5.73
CA PHE A 88 23.81 5.67 -6.10
C PHE A 88 24.49 6.33 -4.89
N ALA A 89 23.79 6.45 -3.76
CA ALA A 89 24.34 6.97 -2.52
C ALA A 89 25.56 6.16 -2.06
N ASP A 90 25.46 4.84 -2.06
CA ASP A 90 26.57 3.93 -1.71
C ASP A 90 27.78 4.08 -2.66
N ARG A 91 27.54 4.41 -3.94
CA ARG A 91 28.62 4.68 -4.90
C ARG A 91 29.28 6.03 -4.62
N VAL A 92 28.49 7.06 -4.34
CA VAL A 92 29.01 8.39 -3.96
C VAL A 92 29.83 8.27 -2.69
N ASP A 93 29.30 7.65 -1.64
CA ASP A 93 30.00 7.45 -0.37
C ASP A 93 31.32 6.68 -0.52
N ARG A 94 31.37 5.67 -1.40
CA ARG A 94 32.63 4.97 -1.70
C ARG A 94 33.63 5.85 -2.46
N ALA A 95 33.15 6.71 -3.37
CA ALA A 95 34.00 7.60 -4.14
C ALA A 95 34.51 8.79 -3.30
N THR A 96 33.67 9.33 -2.41
CA THR A 96 34.00 10.47 -1.53
C THR A 96 34.69 10.02 -0.24
N GLY A 97 34.46 8.80 0.23
CA GLY A 97 35.12 8.22 1.41
C GLY A 97 36.63 7.98 1.23
N ARG A 98 37.14 8.03 -0.01
CA ARG A 98 38.58 8.03 -0.32
C ARG A 98 39.13 9.42 -0.71
N ALA A 99 38.27 10.42 -0.87
CA ALA A 99 38.71 11.80 -1.01
C ALA A 99 39.16 12.29 0.38
N GLY A 100 40.43 12.73 0.45
CA GLY A 100 41.10 13.07 1.68
C GLY A 100 40.28 13.99 2.60
N ARG A 101 40.42 13.72 3.90
CA ARG A 101 39.93 14.51 5.04
C ARG A 101 39.79 16.01 4.68
N PRO A 102 38.63 16.65 4.94
CA PRO A 102 38.45 18.06 4.64
C PRO A 102 39.54 18.88 5.32
N VAL A 103 40.32 19.63 4.54
CA VAL A 103 41.30 20.58 5.04
C VAL A 103 40.69 21.96 4.90
N TYR A 104 40.43 22.62 6.03
CA TYR A 104 40.07 24.03 6.05
C TYR A 104 41.33 24.85 5.78
N VAL A 105 41.30 25.69 4.74
CA VAL A 105 42.36 26.65 4.45
C VAL A 105 41.92 27.98 5.04
N ASP A 106 42.64 28.44 6.05
CA ASP A 106 42.47 29.80 6.57
C ASP A 106 43.17 30.76 5.61
N VAL A 107 42.43 31.75 5.11
CA VAL A 107 42.95 32.78 4.21
C VAL A 107 43.06 34.07 5.01
N ASP A 108 44.16 34.19 5.75
CA ASP A 108 44.55 35.48 6.33
C ASP A 108 45.05 36.41 5.20
N ALA A 109 44.55 37.65 5.24
CA ALA A 109 44.75 38.71 4.24
C ALA A 109 46.03 39.53 4.44
#